data_AF-A0A452RAZ2-F1
#
_entry.id   AF-A0A452RAZ2-F1
#
_cell.length_a   1.000
_cell.length_b   1.000
_cell.length_c   1.000
_cell.angle_alpha   90.00
_cell.angle_beta   90.00
_cell.angle_gamma   90.00
#
_symmetry.space_group_name_H-M   'P 1'
#
loop_
_entity.id
_entity.type
_entity.pdbx_description
1 polymer ?
#
loop_
_entity_poly.entity_id
_entity_poly.type
_entity_poly.pdbx_seq_one_letter_code
_entity_poly.pdbx_strand_id
1 'polypeptide(L)' 'PPGAQAWQGGLSMFPSGLTYSNWKKNEPNNHGSGEDCVILLEDGLWNDISCQASFLAVCEFPA' A
#
# COMPACT_ATOMS: atom_id res chain seq x y z
N PRO A 1 15.88 -1.47 -1.37
CA PRO A 1 14.71 -0.61 -1.08
C PRO A 1 13.44 -1.44 -1.14
N PRO A 2 12.42 -1.20 -0.30
CA PRO A 2 11.11 -1.80 -0.57
C PRO A 2 10.74 -1.44 -2.01
N GLY A 3 10.19 -2.39 -2.76
CA GLY A 3 10.01 -2.29 -4.21
C GLY A 3 9.27 -1.01 -4.63
N ALA A 4 9.32 -0.68 -5.93
CA ALA A 4 8.54 0.44 -6.45
C ALA A 4 7.04 0.23 -6.14
N GLN A 5 6.43 1.17 -5.43
CA GLN A 5 5.04 1.09 -4.99
C GLN A 5 4.11 1.77 -5.99
N ALA A 6 2.87 1.26 -6.14
CA ALA A 6 1.89 1.76 -7.09
C ALA A 6 0.45 1.65 -6.54
N TRP A 7 -0.45 2.51 -7.04
CA TRP A 7 -1.88 2.46 -6.73
C TRP A 7 -2.62 1.47 -7.63
N GLN A 8 -3.49 0.64 -7.05
CA GLN A 8 -4.39 -0.24 -7.79
C GLN A 8 -5.59 0.58 -8.28
N GLY A 9 -5.61 0.96 -9.57
CA GLY A 9 -6.72 1.72 -10.17
C GLY A 9 -6.30 3.01 -10.89
N GLY A 10 -5.07 3.47 -10.70
CA GLY A 10 -4.55 4.68 -11.37
C GLY A 10 -4.40 4.51 -12.89
N LEU A 11 -4.97 5.44 -13.66
CA LEU A 11 -4.74 5.60 -15.10
C LEU A 11 -3.33 6.17 -15.38
N SER A 12 -2.27 5.46 -14.98
CA SER A 12 -0.95 5.73 -15.56
C SER A 12 -0.01 4.56 -15.33
N MET A 13 0.24 3.84 -16.41
CA MET A 13 1.38 2.97 -16.66
C MET A 13 2.71 3.76 -16.75
N PHE A 14 2.84 4.88 -16.00
CA PHE A 14 3.99 5.79 -16.01
C PHE A 14 4.63 5.87 -14.61
N PRO A 15 5.96 6.02 -14.52
CA PRO A 15 6.74 5.77 -13.31
C PRO A 15 6.76 6.98 -12.36
N SER A 16 5.66 7.73 -12.27
CA SER A 16 5.48 8.67 -11.17
C SER A 16 5.10 7.84 -9.95
N GLY A 17 6.10 7.45 -9.16
CA GLY A 17 5.87 6.75 -7.90
C GLY A 17 4.88 7.49 -6.99
N LEU A 18 4.50 6.85 -5.89
CA LEU A 18 3.55 7.41 -4.92
C LEU A 18 3.86 8.88 -4.60
N THR A 19 2.94 9.79 -4.94
CA THR A 19 3.06 11.23 -4.65
C THR A 19 2.64 11.57 -3.22
N TYR A 20 1.87 10.69 -2.60
CA TYR A 20 1.43 10.78 -1.21
C TYR A 20 1.65 9.42 -0.53
N SER A 21 2.13 9.46 0.71
CA SER A 21 2.20 8.30 1.57
C SER A 21 1.95 8.67 3.03
N ASN A 22 1.44 7.70 3.81
CA ASN A 22 1.14 7.88 5.24
C ASN A 22 1.58 6.67 6.08
N TRP A 23 2.82 6.23 5.87
CA TRP A 23 3.37 5.05 6.54
C TRP A 23 3.40 5.19 8.05
N LYS A 24 3.07 4.09 8.74
CA LYS A 24 3.41 3.93 10.15
C LYS A 24 4.92 4.01 10.31
N LYS A 25 5.38 4.49 11.47
CA LYS A 25 6.81 4.57 11.77
C LYS A 25 7.47 3.19 11.55
N ASN A 26 8.54 3.19 10.77
CA ASN A 26 9.34 2.03 10.34
C ASN A 26 8.73 1.21 9.18
N GLU A 27 7.61 1.61 8.61
CA GLU A 27 7.03 0.98 7.41
C GLU A 27 7.37 1.76 6.13
N PRO A 28 7.40 1.09 4.96
CA PRO A 28 7.23 -0.36 4.77
C PRO A 28 8.50 -1.15 5.15
N ASN A 29 8.34 -2.28 5.84
CA ASN A 29 9.46 -3.06 6.41
C ASN A 29 9.70 -4.43 5.75
N ASN A 30 8.79 -4.88 4.88
CA ASN A 30 8.82 -6.16 4.17
C ASN A 30 9.02 -7.36 5.11
N HIS A 31 8.18 -7.50 6.14
CA HIS A 31 8.36 -8.50 7.18
C HIS A 31 8.23 -9.94 6.66
N GLY A 32 9.01 -10.85 7.24
CA GLY A 32 8.90 -12.29 6.97
C GLY A 32 9.23 -12.68 5.53
N SER A 33 8.29 -13.35 4.85
CA SER A 33 8.45 -13.87 3.49
C SER A 33 8.00 -12.90 2.39
N GLY A 34 7.73 -11.64 2.72
CA GLY A 34 7.35 -10.61 1.76
C GLY A 34 5.99 -9.96 2.05
N GLU A 35 5.96 -8.63 1.95
CA GLU A 35 4.78 -7.79 2.16
C GLU A 35 4.63 -6.79 1.02
N ASP A 36 3.94 -7.22 -0.04
CA ASP A 36 3.83 -6.46 -1.30
C ASP A 36 2.48 -5.73 -1.46
N CYS A 37 1.61 -5.77 -0.45
CA CYS A 37 0.31 -5.06 -0.42
C CYS A 37 0.25 -4.10 0.76
N VAL A 38 -0.71 -3.16 0.76
CA VAL A 38 -0.85 -2.14 1.81
C VAL A 38 -2.19 -2.28 2.50
N ILE A 39 -2.21 -2.14 3.83
CA ILE A 39 -3.43 -1.97 4.61
C ILE A 39 -3.47 -0.60 5.28
N LEU A 40 -4.69 -0.11 5.46
CA LEU A 40 -4.99 1.05 6.29
C LEU A 40 -5.28 0.58 7.72
N LEU A 41 -4.53 1.08 8.70
CA LEU A 41 -4.74 0.80 10.11
C LEU A 41 -5.84 1.71 10.70
N GLU A 42 -6.32 1.38 11.89
CA GLU A 42 -7.37 2.15 12.59
C GLU A 42 -6.97 3.61 12.89
N ASP A 43 -5.67 3.89 13.02
CA ASP A 43 -5.11 5.24 13.21
C ASP A 43 -4.89 6.00 11.88
N GLY A 44 -5.28 5.40 10.75
CA GLY A 44 -5.12 5.95 9.41
C GLY A 44 -3.70 5.82 8.83
N LEU A 45 -2.76 5.24 9.56
CA LEU A 45 -1.41 4.96 9.08
C LEU A 45 -1.37 3.68 8.24
N TRP A 46 -0.33 3.54 7.42
CA TRP A 46 -0.18 2.41 6.50
C TRP A 46 0.82 1.39 7.00
N ASN A 47 0.56 0.13 6.70
CA ASN A 47 1.45 -1.00 6.93
C ASN A 47 1.51 -1.82 5.64
N ASP A 48 2.71 -2.22 5.21
CA ASP A 48 2.83 -3.24 4.19
C ASP A 48 2.46 -4.60 4.79
N ILE A 49 1.75 -5.43 4.03
CA ILE A 49 1.29 -6.73 4.50
C ILE A 49 1.35 -7.74 3.37
N SER A 50 1.37 -9.03 3.70
CA SER A 50 1.20 -10.09 2.71
C SER A 50 -0.12 -9.91 1.95
N CYS A 51 -0.06 -9.92 0.62
CA CYS A 51 -1.24 -9.88 -0.24
C CYS A 51 -2.20 -11.06 -0.06
N GLN A 52 -1.78 -12.13 0.62
CA GLN A 52 -2.63 -13.30 0.91
C GLN A 52 -3.45 -13.14 2.21
N ALA A 53 -3.17 -12.11 3.01
CA ALA A 53 -3.95 -11.82 4.20
C ALA A 53 -5.33 -11.25 3.84
N SER A 54 -6.34 -11.56 4.67
CA SER A 54 -7.73 -11.16 4.45
C SER A 54 -8.13 -10.01 5.36
N PHE A 55 -8.64 -8.92 4.77
CA PHE A 55 -9.09 -7.72 5.47
C PHE A 55 -10.40 -7.18 4.87
N LEU A 56 -10.94 -6.11 5.46
CA LEU A 56 -12.07 -5.37 4.88
C LEU A 56 -11.66 -4.71 3.56
N ALA A 57 -12.57 -4.75 2.58
CA ALA A 57 -12.35 -4.14 1.27
C ALA A 57 -12.85 -2.70 1.23
N VAL A 58 -12.07 -1.83 0.60
CA VAL A 58 -12.44 -0.44 0.27
C VAL A 58 -12.33 -0.28 -1.25
N CYS A 59 -13.36 0.28 -1.86
CA CYS A 59 -13.38 0.59 -3.29
C CYS A 59 -13.43 2.11 -3.50
N GLU A 60 -12.71 2.60 -4.50
CA GLU A 60 -12.88 3.97 -5.00
C GLU A 60 -13.81 3.99 -6.21
N PHE A 61 -14.56 5.07 -6.37
CA PHE A 61 -15.35 5.36 -7.56
C PHE A 61 -14.92 6.74 -8.08
N PRO A 62 -14.98 6.98 -9.41
CA PRO A 62 -14.79 8.31 -9.95
C PRO A 62 -15.72 9.33 -9.29
N ALA A 63 -15.23 10.56 -9.14
CA ALA A 63 -16.01 11.69 -8.63
C ALA A 63 -17.20 12.04 -9.53
#